data_AF-A0AAV8ERP6-F1
#
_entry.id   AF-A0AAV8ERP6-F1
#
_cell.length_a   1.000
_cell.length_b   1.000
_cell.length_c   1.000
_cell.angle_alpha   90.00
_cell.angle_beta   90.00
_cell.angle_gamma   90.00
#
_symmetry.space_group_name_H-M   'P 1'
#
loop_
_entity.id
_entity.type
_entity.pdbx_description
1 polymer ?
#
loop_
_entity_poly.entity_id
_entity_poly.type
_entity_poly.pdbx_seq_one_letter_code
_entity_poly.pdbx_strand_id
1 'polypeptide(L)'
;MPLVLELTIRTSTLKLYFYFFTYNDFLLVLKPLKLGDFTFSADVQFAPPVLDMHHYSPIILPLSLLALTVLLMCTTEYRLPSFFGSCQTAILSNNSVIQSMTEPGLRILVGVLTTADRYERRQLIRLAYAEQHRTYNDAEVDVRFVFCSLSKEEQSVLVTLEILQYNDIIILNCTENMNNGKTYEYFSSVPKLFSDSTYNYVMKCDDDTYLRIGNLVESLRNKSREDVFYGLVNPCDKLSFSRD
;
A
#
# COMPACT_ATOMS: atom_id res chain seq x y z
N MET A 1 22.40 -19.58 -15.09
CA MET A 1 23.03 -18.23 -15.21
C MET A 1 22.64 -17.42 -13.94
N PRO A 2 22.98 -16.12 -13.72
CA PRO A 2 23.44 -15.71 -12.39
C PRO A 2 22.75 -14.49 -11.65
N LEU A 3 22.25 -14.62 -10.39
CA LEU A 3 21.48 -13.63 -9.54
C LEU A 3 22.02 -13.18 -8.10
N VAL A 4 22.39 -11.93 -7.84
CA VAL A 4 23.29 -11.50 -6.70
C VAL A 4 22.61 -11.28 -5.32
N LEU A 5 23.08 -11.90 -4.22
CA LEU A 5 22.63 -11.73 -2.80
C LEU A 5 23.74 -11.16 -1.84
N GLU A 6 23.89 -9.84 -1.73
CA GLU A 6 24.95 -9.19 -0.93
C GLU A 6 24.62 -9.12 0.59
N LEU A 7 25.58 -9.50 1.45
CA LEU A 7 25.37 -9.62 2.90
C LEU A 7 26.46 -8.87 3.67
N THR A 8 26.10 -7.76 4.33
CA THR A 8 27.04 -6.88 5.04
C THR A 8 27.00 -7.12 6.54
N ILE A 9 28.07 -7.68 7.12
CA ILE A 9 28.28 -7.80 8.57
C ILE A 9 29.48 -6.91 8.95
N ARG A 10 29.30 -6.03 9.93
CA ARG A 10 30.08 -4.79 10.07
C ARG A 10 31.24 -4.88 11.07
N THR A 11 32.40 -5.38 10.64
CA THR A 11 33.72 -5.01 11.20
C THR A 11 34.70 -4.68 10.07
N SER A 12 35.83 -4.03 10.38
CA SER A 12 36.61 -3.25 9.42
C SER A 12 37.19 -4.04 8.23
N THR A 13 36.82 -3.58 7.01
CA THR A 13 37.47 -3.84 5.71
C THR A 13 37.59 -5.31 5.25
N LEU A 14 36.47 -5.90 4.86
CA LEU A 14 36.41 -7.00 3.89
C LEU A 14 35.07 -6.97 3.13
N LYS A 15 35.09 -7.19 1.81
CA LYS A 15 33.90 -7.32 0.96
C LYS A 15 33.93 -8.68 0.24
N LEU A 16 32.88 -9.47 0.40
CA LEU A 16 32.72 -10.78 -0.24
C LEU A 16 31.62 -10.72 -1.30
N TYR A 17 31.87 -11.39 -2.42
CA TYR A 17 30.90 -11.62 -3.49
C TYR A 17 30.97 -13.12 -3.84
N PHE A 18 29.84 -13.84 -3.77
CA PHE A 18 29.72 -15.29 -4.04
C PHE A 18 29.41 -15.58 -5.54
N TYR A 19 28.98 -16.79 -5.95
CA TYR A 19 28.37 -17.10 -7.28
C TYR A 19 27.54 -18.46 -7.27
N PHE A 20 26.19 -18.50 -7.19
CA PHE A 20 25.30 -19.68 -7.38
C PHE A 20 24.35 -19.73 -8.69
N PHE A 21 24.51 -20.62 -9.69
CA PHE A 21 23.77 -20.59 -11.01
C PHE A 21 22.38 -21.31 -11.05
N THR A 22 21.31 -20.71 -11.62
CA THR A 22 20.08 -21.46 -11.98
C THR A 22 20.20 -22.30 -13.25
N TYR A 23 19.71 -23.54 -13.19
CA TYR A 23 19.10 -24.27 -14.31
C TYR A 23 18.04 -25.23 -13.75
N ASN A 24 16.77 -24.92 -14.03
CA ASN A 24 15.54 -25.52 -13.49
C ASN A 24 15.42 -25.50 -11.94
N ASP A 25 14.46 -24.71 -11.47
CA ASP A 25 13.96 -24.58 -10.10
C ASP A 25 14.94 -24.08 -9.02
N PHE A 26 14.98 -22.73 -8.89
CA PHE A 26 15.52 -21.89 -7.79
C PHE A 26 17.05 -21.89 -7.49
N LEU A 27 17.74 -20.78 -7.80
CA LEU A 27 19.12 -20.43 -7.34
C LEU A 27 19.52 -18.94 -7.64
N LEU A 28 20.69 -18.46 -7.18
CA LEU A 28 21.15 -17.04 -7.19
C LEU A 28 22.68 -16.85 -7.37
N VAL A 29 23.30 -16.05 -8.25
CA VAL A 29 24.78 -15.78 -8.31
C VAL A 29 25.12 -14.36 -7.93
N LEU A 30 25.98 -14.19 -6.93
CA LEU A 30 26.72 -12.93 -6.77
C LEU A 30 27.79 -12.71 -7.85
N LYS A 31 28.20 -11.46 -8.09
CA LYS A 31 29.41 -11.18 -8.88
C LYS A 31 30.24 -10.09 -8.21
N PRO A 32 31.54 -10.29 -7.94
CA PRO A 32 32.49 -9.19 -7.87
C PRO A 32 32.63 -8.52 -9.25
N LEU A 33 32.85 -7.22 -9.24
CA LEU A 33 33.48 -6.53 -10.36
C LEU A 33 34.96 -6.96 -10.48
N LYS A 34 35.52 -6.87 -11.69
CA LYS A 34 36.95 -7.11 -11.96
C LYS A 34 37.85 -6.20 -11.12
N LEU A 35 38.95 -6.77 -10.62
CA LEU A 35 40.22 -6.06 -10.48
C LEU A 35 41.39 -7.07 -10.60
N GLY A 36 42.29 -6.84 -11.56
CA GLY A 36 43.54 -7.61 -11.72
C GLY A 36 43.47 -8.83 -12.66
N ASP A 37 44.56 -9.07 -13.38
CA ASP A 37 44.70 -10.09 -14.43
C ASP A 37 45.15 -11.44 -13.86
N PHE A 38 44.24 -12.41 -13.75
CA PHE A 38 44.59 -13.82 -13.57
C PHE A 38 43.67 -14.74 -14.37
N THR A 39 44.28 -15.57 -15.20
CA THR A 39 43.63 -16.71 -15.86
C THR A 39 43.68 -17.93 -14.94
N PHE A 40 42.59 -18.67 -14.84
CA PHE A 40 42.58 -19.98 -14.17
C PHE A 40 41.96 -21.02 -15.09
N SER A 41 42.76 -22.02 -15.47
CA SER A 41 42.29 -23.22 -16.18
C SER A 41 42.06 -24.32 -15.14
N ALA A 42 40.98 -25.08 -15.29
CA ALA A 42 40.71 -26.25 -14.46
C ALA A 42 40.12 -27.36 -15.33
N ASP A 43 40.89 -28.42 -15.54
CA ASP A 43 40.40 -29.66 -16.12
C ASP A 43 39.37 -30.32 -15.19
N VAL A 44 38.25 -30.77 -15.77
CA VAL A 44 37.18 -31.46 -15.03
C VAL A 44 37.30 -32.96 -15.30
N GLN A 45 37.74 -33.71 -14.30
CA GLN A 45 37.79 -35.17 -14.35
C GLN A 45 36.69 -35.75 -13.46
N PHE A 46 35.78 -36.53 -14.06
CA PHE A 46 34.59 -37.04 -13.38
C PHE A 46 34.90 -38.32 -12.59
N ALA A 47 34.64 -38.30 -11.28
CA ALA A 47 34.47 -39.48 -10.46
C ALA A 47 33.19 -39.30 -9.59
N PRO A 48 32.26 -40.27 -9.57
CA PRO A 48 31.04 -40.16 -8.76
C PRO A 48 31.34 -40.41 -7.27
N PRO A 49 30.91 -39.53 -6.35
CA PRO A 49 31.04 -39.81 -4.92
C PRO A 49 29.96 -40.81 -4.47
N VAL A 50 30.38 -41.82 -3.73
CA VAL A 50 29.48 -42.74 -3.02
C VAL A 50 28.78 -41.98 -1.90
N LEU A 51 27.46 -42.12 -1.81
CA LEU A 51 26.61 -41.43 -0.82
C LEU A 51 26.75 -42.08 0.56
N ASP A 52 27.10 -41.28 1.57
CA ASP A 52 27.21 -41.75 2.96
C ASP A 52 26.48 -40.79 3.92
N MET A 53 25.58 -41.33 4.76
CA MET A 53 24.47 -40.56 5.36
C MET A 53 24.85 -39.63 6.53
N HIS A 54 26.11 -39.59 6.95
CA HIS A 54 26.53 -38.87 8.16
C HIS A 54 26.78 -37.36 7.99
N HIS A 55 26.72 -36.81 6.76
CA HIS A 55 27.11 -35.42 6.48
C HIS A 55 25.99 -34.35 6.54
N TYR A 56 24.74 -34.72 6.83
CA TYR A 56 23.61 -33.76 6.80
C TYR A 56 23.45 -32.90 8.07
N SER A 57 24.02 -33.33 9.20
CA SER A 57 23.90 -32.63 10.50
C SER A 57 24.34 -31.15 10.48
N PRO A 58 25.50 -30.75 9.92
CA PRO A 58 25.93 -29.34 9.92
C PRO A 58 25.14 -28.43 8.96
N ILE A 59 24.30 -28.99 8.08
CA ILE A 59 23.55 -28.21 7.07
C ILE A 59 22.12 -27.92 7.56
N ILE A 60 21.53 -28.82 8.36
CA ILE A 60 20.17 -28.66 8.90
C ILE A 60 20.11 -27.50 9.91
N LEU A 61 21.12 -27.33 10.75
CA LEU A 61 21.15 -26.25 11.75
C LEU A 61 21.07 -24.84 11.12
N PRO A 62 21.95 -24.43 10.18
CA PRO A 62 21.86 -23.10 9.57
C PRO A 62 20.59 -22.91 8.73
N LEU A 63 20.08 -23.95 8.07
CA LEU A 63 18.78 -23.87 7.39
C LEU A 63 17.62 -23.65 8.36
N SER A 64 17.63 -24.34 9.51
CA SER A 64 16.60 -24.15 10.54
C SER A 64 16.69 -22.77 11.20
N LEU A 65 17.90 -22.24 11.41
CA LEU A 65 18.11 -20.90 11.94
C LEU A 65 17.66 -19.83 10.92
N LEU A 66 17.99 -20.01 9.64
CA LEU A 66 17.53 -19.12 8.57
C LEU A 66 16.00 -19.14 8.48
N ALA A 67 15.38 -20.32 8.45
CA ALA A 67 13.93 -20.46 8.46
C ALA A 67 13.29 -19.81 9.68
N LEU A 68 13.87 -19.96 10.88
CA LEU A 68 13.41 -19.29 12.10
C LEU A 68 13.54 -17.76 11.99
N THR A 69 14.64 -17.24 11.45
CA THR A 69 14.78 -15.78 11.25
C THR A 69 13.79 -15.25 10.23
N VAL A 70 13.51 -15.95 9.13
CA VAL A 70 12.48 -15.58 8.16
C VAL A 70 11.10 -15.62 8.82
N LEU A 71 10.79 -16.65 9.61
CA LEU A 71 9.52 -16.76 10.34
C LEU A 71 9.34 -15.59 11.33
N LEU A 72 10.38 -15.25 12.09
CA LEU A 72 10.38 -14.13 13.02
C LEU A 72 10.21 -12.79 12.29
N MET A 73 10.95 -12.56 11.21
CA MET A 73 10.83 -11.34 10.38
C MET A 73 9.42 -11.21 9.77
N CYS A 74 8.83 -12.32 9.29
CA CYS A 74 7.42 -12.35 8.89
C CYS A 74 6.50 -11.97 10.07
N THR A 75 6.68 -12.53 11.27
CA THR A 75 5.83 -12.16 12.42
C THR A 75 6.01 -10.70 12.87
N THR A 76 7.16 -10.06 12.61
CA THR A 76 7.37 -8.65 12.96
C THR A 76 6.80 -7.67 11.93
N GLU A 77 6.83 -7.98 10.63
CA GLU A 77 6.24 -7.12 9.61
C GLU A 77 4.76 -7.40 9.37
N TYR A 78 4.29 -8.63 9.61
CA TYR A 78 2.86 -8.95 9.65
C TYR A 78 2.25 -8.72 11.04
N ARG A 79 2.36 -7.48 11.53
CA ARG A 79 1.43 -6.97 12.54
C ARG A 79 0.07 -6.67 11.90
N LEU A 80 -0.53 -7.73 11.35
CA LEU A 80 -1.89 -7.74 10.81
C LEU A 80 -2.85 -7.16 11.87
N PRO A 81 -3.78 -6.27 11.48
CA PRO A 81 -4.89 -5.89 12.34
C PRO A 81 -5.75 -7.12 12.64
N SER A 82 -5.45 -7.80 13.75
CA SER A 82 -6.34 -8.70 14.50
C SER A 82 -7.35 -9.52 13.66
N PHE A 83 -6.86 -10.38 12.76
CA PHE A 83 -7.70 -11.41 12.12
C PHE A 83 -7.95 -12.62 13.06
N PHE A 84 -8.21 -12.33 14.34
CA PHE A 84 -8.85 -13.27 15.26
C PHE A 84 -10.34 -12.97 15.29
N GLY A 85 -10.99 -13.20 14.15
CA GLY A 85 -12.42 -13.47 14.11
C GLY A 85 -12.68 -14.76 14.88
N SER A 86 -12.86 -14.66 16.19
CA SER A 86 -13.26 -15.79 17.02
C SER A 86 -14.57 -16.34 16.48
N CYS A 87 -14.60 -17.62 16.07
CA CYS A 87 -15.85 -18.36 15.96
C CYS A 87 -16.44 -18.51 17.36
N GLN A 88 -17.11 -17.46 17.84
CA GLN A 88 -17.97 -17.55 19.01
C GLN A 88 -19.17 -18.41 18.62
N THR A 89 -19.21 -19.61 19.17
CA THR A 89 -20.43 -20.40 19.25
C THR A 89 -21.53 -19.52 19.84
N ALA A 90 -22.57 -19.25 19.06
CA ALA A 90 -23.70 -18.44 19.48
C ALA A 90 -24.49 -19.15 20.59
N ILE A 91 -24.08 -18.92 21.85
CA ILE A 91 -24.91 -19.23 23.00
C ILE A 91 -26.00 -18.15 23.06
N LEU A 92 -27.25 -18.56 22.86
CA LEU A 92 -28.43 -17.71 22.98
C LEU A 92 -28.61 -17.22 24.41
N SER A 93 -27.93 -16.11 24.75
CA SER A 93 -28.17 -15.35 25.96
C SER A 93 -29.09 -14.17 25.62
N ASN A 94 -30.39 -14.34 25.87
CA ASN A 94 -31.38 -13.27 25.79
C ASN A 94 -31.09 -12.19 26.84
N ASN A 95 -30.26 -11.22 26.48
CA ASN A 95 -30.22 -9.89 27.08
C ASN A 95 -30.07 -8.87 25.96
N SER A 96 -31.21 -8.32 25.53
CA SER A 96 -31.29 -7.30 24.50
C SER A 96 -30.76 -5.96 25.02
N VAL A 97 -29.44 -5.86 25.15
CA VAL A 97 -28.78 -4.56 25.08
C VAL A 97 -28.90 -4.13 23.62
N ILE A 98 -29.96 -3.39 23.31
CA ILE A 98 -30.02 -2.60 22.09
C ILE A 98 -28.95 -1.52 22.26
N GLN A 99 -27.72 -1.83 21.84
CA GLN A 99 -26.85 -0.78 21.34
C GLN A 99 -27.61 -0.16 20.18
N SER A 100 -28.16 1.03 20.42
CA SER A 100 -28.50 1.91 19.32
C SER A 100 -27.19 2.09 18.54
N MET A 101 -27.14 1.54 17.32
CA MET A 101 -26.13 1.95 16.36
C MET A 101 -26.46 3.40 16.05
N THR A 102 -25.85 4.29 16.82
CA THR A 102 -25.94 5.73 16.59
C THR A 102 -25.20 5.94 15.28
N GLU A 103 -25.97 6.12 14.20
CA GLU A 103 -25.44 6.54 12.90
C GLU A 103 -24.45 7.70 13.14
N PRO A 104 -23.22 7.63 12.60
CA PRO A 104 -22.19 8.62 12.90
C PRO A 104 -22.70 10.02 12.53
N GLY A 105 -22.61 10.98 13.45
CA GLY A 105 -23.23 12.31 13.28
C GLY A 105 -22.65 13.16 12.14
N LEU A 106 -21.58 12.67 11.49
CA LEU A 106 -20.89 13.31 10.38
C LEU A 106 -20.18 12.26 9.51
N ARG A 107 -20.62 12.10 8.25
CA ARG A 107 -19.97 11.26 7.21
C ARG A 107 -19.31 12.14 6.15
N ILE A 108 -18.02 11.94 5.89
CA ILE A 108 -17.23 12.73 4.93
C ILE A 108 -16.56 11.78 3.92
N LEU A 109 -16.75 12.05 2.62
CA LEU A 109 -16.00 11.39 1.55
C LEU A 109 -14.82 12.29 1.11
N VAL A 110 -13.61 11.78 1.16
CA VAL A 110 -12.38 12.44 0.69
C VAL A 110 -11.87 11.72 -0.56
N GLY A 111 -12.06 12.33 -1.72
CA GLY A 111 -11.51 11.84 -2.98
C GLY A 111 -10.09 12.37 -3.19
N VAL A 112 -9.10 11.49 -3.09
CA VAL A 112 -7.69 11.79 -3.38
C VAL A 112 -7.42 11.55 -4.85
N LEU A 113 -7.28 12.60 -5.63
CA LEU A 113 -6.95 12.51 -7.05
C LEU A 113 -5.47 12.13 -7.19
N THR A 114 -5.23 11.06 -7.93
CA THR A 114 -3.92 10.45 -8.19
C THR A 114 -3.94 9.80 -9.56
N THR A 115 -2.80 9.26 -10.03
CA THR A 115 -2.74 8.39 -11.20
C THR A 115 -2.44 6.94 -10.85
N ALA A 116 -2.84 5.99 -11.71
CA ALA A 116 -2.65 4.55 -11.49
C ALA A 116 -1.17 4.17 -11.21
N ASP A 117 -0.21 4.79 -11.92
CA ASP A 117 1.22 4.52 -11.77
C ASP A 117 1.78 4.89 -10.36
N ARG A 118 1.09 5.72 -9.56
CA ARG A 118 1.54 6.21 -8.25
C ARG A 118 1.21 5.28 -7.07
N TYR A 119 1.47 3.97 -7.20
CA TYR A 119 1.17 2.96 -6.17
C TYR A 119 1.81 3.27 -4.80
N GLU A 120 3.13 3.51 -4.77
CA GLU A 120 3.88 3.77 -3.52
C GLU A 120 3.33 4.98 -2.76
N ARG A 121 2.85 5.99 -3.51
CA ARG A 121 2.26 7.20 -2.96
C ARG A 121 0.90 6.93 -2.31
N ARG A 122 0.03 6.14 -2.95
CA ARG A 122 -1.22 5.68 -2.33
C ARG A 122 -0.93 4.90 -1.05
N GLN A 123 0.04 3.99 -1.08
CA GLN A 123 0.42 3.20 0.09
C GLN A 123 0.93 4.07 1.25
N LEU A 124 1.76 5.07 0.99
CA LEU A 124 2.19 6.04 1.99
C LEU A 124 1.01 6.83 2.57
N ILE A 125 0.06 7.26 1.73
CA ILE A 125 -1.14 7.99 2.15
C ILE A 125 -2.04 7.11 3.04
N ARG A 126 -2.25 5.83 2.70
CA ARG A 126 -2.99 4.87 3.53
C ARG A 126 -2.40 4.79 4.94
N LEU A 127 -1.07 4.62 5.05
CA LEU A 127 -0.38 4.58 6.34
C LEU A 127 -0.54 5.92 7.10
N ALA A 128 -0.39 7.05 6.42
CA ALA A 128 -0.47 8.38 7.01
C ALA A 128 -1.88 8.76 7.51
N TYR A 129 -2.95 8.17 6.95
CA TYR A 129 -4.32 8.36 7.42
C TYR A 129 -4.78 7.30 8.42
N ALA A 130 -4.26 6.06 8.35
CA ALA A 130 -4.54 5.02 9.35
C ALA A 130 -4.14 5.46 10.77
N GLU A 131 -2.98 6.12 10.92
CA GLU A 131 -2.53 6.67 12.21
C GLU A 131 -3.44 7.80 12.74
N GLN A 132 -4.17 8.50 11.87
CA GLN A 132 -5.07 9.59 12.27
C GLN A 132 -6.44 9.13 12.75
N HIS A 133 -6.81 7.86 12.60
CA HIS A 133 -8.17 7.38 12.91
C HIS A 133 -8.59 7.63 14.38
N ARG A 134 -7.64 7.69 15.31
CA ARG A 134 -7.89 7.99 16.73
C ARG A 134 -8.08 9.48 17.05
N THR A 135 -7.96 10.38 16.07
CA THR A 135 -7.98 11.84 16.28
C THR A 135 -9.38 12.46 16.17
N TYR A 136 -10.37 11.70 15.73
CA TYR A 136 -11.76 12.13 15.63
C TYR A 136 -12.69 11.06 16.20
N ASN A 137 -13.65 11.50 17.02
CA ASN A 137 -14.75 10.69 17.53
C ASN A 137 -16.06 11.16 16.87
N ASP A 138 -17.03 10.24 16.74
CA ASP A 138 -18.36 10.52 16.17
C ASP A 138 -18.28 11.22 14.79
N ALA A 139 -17.46 10.65 13.91
CA ALA A 139 -17.38 10.99 12.51
C ALA A 139 -16.79 9.81 11.72
N GLU A 140 -17.33 9.57 10.52
CA GLU A 140 -16.83 8.60 9.55
C GLU A 140 -16.17 9.36 8.41
N VAL A 141 -14.92 9.01 8.08
CA VAL A 141 -14.15 9.69 7.04
C VAL A 141 -13.58 8.66 6.07
N ASP A 142 -14.24 8.55 4.92
CA ASP A 142 -13.86 7.65 3.84
C ASP A 142 -12.83 8.34 2.95
N VAL A 143 -11.57 7.90 3.02
CA VAL A 143 -10.53 8.34 2.07
C VAL A 143 -10.47 7.35 0.92
N ARG A 144 -10.74 7.81 -0.31
CA ARG A 144 -10.75 6.98 -1.51
C ARG A 144 -9.87 7.58 -2.60
N PHE A 145 -9.08 6.74 -3.26
CA PHE A 145 -8.19 7.13 -4.36
C PHE A 145 -8.95 7.16 -5.67
N VAL A 146 -8.82 8.26 -6.43
CA VAL A 146 -9.63 8.51 -7.62
C VAL A 146 -8.72 8.70 -8.84
N PHE A 147 -8.73 7.74 -9.75
CA PHE A 147 -8.11 7.81 -11.10
C PHE A 147 -9.18 7.54 -12.19
N CYS A 148 -8.91 7.91 -13.42
CA CYS A 148 -9.79 7.60 -14.56
C CYS A 148 -9.48 6.19 -15.11
N SER A 149 -9.93 5.90 -16.35
CA SER A 149 -9.71 4.62 -17.02
C SER A 149 -8.23 4.21 -17.10
N LEU A 150 -8.00 2.92 -16.90
CA LEU A 150 -6.67 2.30 -16.98
C LEU A 150 -6.34 1.97 -18.44
N SER A 151 -5.16 2.38 -18.91
CA SER A 151 -4.75 2.18 -20.32
C SER A 151 -3.69 1.10 -20.49
N LYS A 152 -2.97 0.72 -19.43
CA LYS A 152 -1.92 -0.31 -19.45
C LYS A 152 -2.39 -1.58 -18.73
N GLU A 153 -2.00 -2.74 -19.23
CA GLU A 153 -2.30 -4.04 -18.60
C GLU A 153 -1.70 -4.13 -17.18
N GLU A 154 -0.45 -3.71 -17.00
CA GLU A 154 0.25 -3.68 -15.71
C GLU A 154 -0.50 -2.86 -14.66
N GLN A 155 -1.09 -1.71 -15.06
CA GLN A 155 -1.91 -0.89 -14.18
C GLN A 155 -3.17 -1.65 -13.74
N SER A 156 -3.83 -2.37 -14.65
CA SER A 156 -5.04 -3.15 -14.36
C SER A 156 -4.79 -4.23 -13.30
N VAL A 157 -3.68 -4.96 -13.43
CA VAL A 157 -3.30 -6.01 -12.47
C VAL A 157 -3.03 -5.42 -11.09
N LEU A 158 -2.18 -4.40 -10.98
CA LEU A 158 -1.83 -3.79 -9.69
C LEU A 158 -3.03 -3.12 -9.01
N VAL A 159 -3.85 -2.39 -9.77
CA VAL A 159 -5.06 -1.74 -9.25
C VAL A 159 -6.09 -2.77 -8.79
N THR A 160 -6.25 -3.88 -9.51
CA THR A 160 -7.17 -4.95 -9.11
C THR A 160 -6.74 -5.57 -7.78
N LEU A 161 -5.43 -5.78 -7.57
CA LEU A 161 -4.89 -6.23 -6.29
C LEU A 161 -5.14 -5.20 -5.17
N GLU A 162 -5.00 -3.89 -5.44
CA GLU A 162 -5.35 -2.85 -4.46
C GLU A 162 -6.86 -2.82 -4.13
N ILE A 163 -7.74 -2.97 -5.13
CA ILE A 163 -9.20 -3.02 -4.93
C ILE A 163 -9.56 -4.21 -4.04
N LEU A 164 -9.01 -5.39 -4.31
CA LEU A 164 -9.25 -6.60 -3.52
C LEU A 164 -8.73 -6.49 -2.08
N GLN A 165 -7.62 -5.77 -1.87
CA GLN A 165 -6.96 -5.65 -0.56
C GLN A 165 -7.53 -4.52 0.32
N TYR A 166 -7.89 -3.38 -0.27
CA TYR A 166 -8.23 -2.15 0.46
C TYR A 166 -9.64 -1.63 0.17
N ASN A 167 -10.24 -1.97 -0.97
CA ASN A 167 -11.57 -1.51 -1.40
C ASN A 167 -11.74 0.04 -1.38
N ASP A 168 -10.64 0.77 -1.57
CA ASP A 168 -10.56 2.23 -1.40
C ASP A 168 -10.35 3.01 -2.72
N ILE A 169 -10.62 2.37 -3.86
CA ILE A 169 -10.37 2.92 -5.20
C ILE A 169 -11.67 3.22 -5.93
N ILE A 170 -11.74 4.40 -6.56
CA ILE A 170 -12.78 4.82 -7.50
C ILE A 170 -12.14 4.97 -8.88
N ILE A 171 -12.58 4.15 -9.84
CA ILE A 171 -12.21 4.28 -11.25
C ILE A 171 -13.32 5.04 -11.97
N LEU A 172 -12.98 6.20 -12.54
CA LEU A 172 -13.91 7.05 -13.28
C LEU A 172 -13.86 6.76 -14.78
N ASN A 173 -15.00 6.93 -15.47
CA ASN A 173 -15.11 6.74 -16.92
C ASN A 173 -14.63 7.98 -17.72
N CYS A 174 -13.41 8.43 -17.44
CA CYS A 174 -12.74 9.53 -18.14
C CYS A 174 -11.44 9.05 -18.81
N THR A 175 -10.87 9.90 -19.67
CA THR A 175 -9.48 9.75 -20.10
C THR A 175 -8.55 10.22 -18.98
N GLU A 176 -7.62 9.37 -18.57
CA GLU A 176 -6.70 9.70 -17.48
C GLU A 176 -5.81 10.89 -17.81
N ASN A 177 -5.92 11.93 -16.96
CA ASN A 177 -5.11 13.12 -17.04
C ASN A 177 -5.17 13.87 -15.69
N MET A 178 -4.15 14.70 -15.44
CA MET A 178 -4.00 15.39 -14.14
C MET A 178 -4.72 16.75 -14.06
N ASN A 179 -4.96 17.43 -15.19
CA ASN A 179 -5.21 18.88 -15.21
C ASN A 179 -6.62 19.29 -15.67
N ASN A 180 -7.34 18.42 -16.39
CA ASN A 180 -8.53 18.76 -17.15
C ASN A 180 -9.70 17.85 -16.77
N GLY A 181 -10.77 18.41 -16.20
CA GLY A 181 -12.07 17.74 -16.02
C GLY A 181 -12.15 16.64 -14.95
N LYS A 182 -11.03 16.09 -14.47
CA LYS A 182 -11.02 15.00 -13.47
C LYS A 182 -11.77 15.34 -12.18
N THR A 183 -11.66 16.57 -11.70
CA THR A 183 -12.42 17.09 -10.55
C THR A 183 -13.93 17.10 -10.80
N TYR A 184 -14.35 17.50 -12.01
CA TYR A 184 -15.76 17.52 -12.40
C TYR A 184 -16.32 16.10 -12.45
N GLU A 185 -15.62 15.17 -13.13
CA GLU A 185 -16.05 13.77 -13.25
C GLU A 185 -16.14 13.06 -11.89
N TYR A 186 -15.22 13.39 -10.97
CA TYR A 186 -15.31 12.92 -9.59
C TYR A 186 -16.61 13.39 -8.92
N PHE A 187 -16.85 14.70 -8.82
CA PHE A 187 -18.03 15.22 -8.13
C PHE A 187 -19.35 14.84 -8.82
N SER A 188 -19.40 14.74 -10.15
CA SER A 188 -20.61 14.33 -10.89
C SER A 188 -20.93 12.84 -10.72
N SER A 189 -19.92 11.99 -10.52
CA SER A 189 -20.10 10.55 -10.33
C SER A 189 -20.57 10.16 -8.92
N VAL A 190 -20.17 10.91 -7.88
CA VAL A 190 -20.42 10.57 -6.47
C VAL A 190 -21.90 10.26 -6.16
N PRO A 191 -22.91 11.05 -6.58
CA PRO A 191 -24.32 10.75 -6.32
C PRO A 191 -24.79 9.41 -6.90
N LYS A 192 -24.17 8.94 -7.99
CA LYS A 192 -24.48 7.64 -8.61
C LYS A 192 -23.69 6.49 -7.99
N LEU A 193 -22.44 6.73 -7.59
CA LEU A 193 -21.58 5.73 -6.94
C LEU A 193 -22.03 5.40 -5.52
N PHE A 194 -22.71 6.33 -4.85
CA PHE A 194 -23.10 6.23 -3.45
C PHE A 194 -24.61 6.49 -3.24
N SER A 195 -25.45 6.01 -4.15
CA SER A 195 -26.92 6.08 -4.02
C SER A 195 -27.44 5.51 -2.69
N ASP A 196 -26.74 4.49 -2.19
CA ASP A 196 -27.17 3.68 -1.05
C ASP A 196 -26.60 4.19 0.29
N SER A 197 -25.69 5.17 0.26
CA SER A 197 -25.02 5.72 1.45
C SER A 197 -24.78 7.22 1.30
N THR A 198 -25.49 8.04 2.07
CA THR A 198 -25.32 9.49 2.01
C THR A 198 -24.07 9.96 2.74
N TYR A 199 -23.33 10.88 2.12
CA TYR A 199 -22.28 11.66 2.79
C TYR A 199 -22.78 13.07 3.07
N ASN A 200 -22.38 13.66 4.19
CA ASN A 200 -22.70 15.05 4.50
C ASN A 200 -21.79 16.04 3.79
N TYR A 201 -20.54 15.65 3.52
CA TYR A 201 -19.59 16.44 2.73
C TYR A 201 -18.79 15.54 1.79
N VAL A 202 -18.45 16.10 0.64
CA VAL A 202 -17.56 15.51 -0.35
C VAL A 202 -16.40 16.47 -0.57
N MET A 203 -15.19 16.00 -0.37
CA MET A 203 -13.96 16.77 -0.50
C MET A 203 -13.11 16.24 -1.67
N LYS A 204 -12.49 17.17 -2.40
CA LYS A 204 -11.38 16.88 -3.32
C LYS A 204 -10.05 17.13 -2.62
N CYS A 205 -9.12 16.21 -2.77
CA CYS A 205 -7.74 16.32 -2.29
C CYS A 205 -6.80 15.88 -3.43
N ASP A 206 -5.56 16.37 -3.44
CA ASP A 206 -4.49 15.89 -4.32
C ASP A 206 -3.58 14.92 -3.57
N ASP A 207 -2.94 13.99 -4.27
CA ASP A 207 -2.02 13.02 -3.65
C ASP A 207 -0.76 13.65 -3.01
N ASP A 208 -0.52 14.94 -3.22
CA ASP A 208 0.53 15.75 -2.59
C ASP A 208 0.08 16.62 -1.41
N THR A 209 -1.20 16.53 -1.05
CA THR A 209 -1.77 17.26 0.08
C THR A 209 -1.94 16.34 1.29
N TYR A 210 -1.34 16.72 2.43
CA TYR A 210 -1.53 16.04 3.71
C TYR A 210 -2.67 16.66 4.51
N LEU A 211 -3.76 15.92 4.68
CA LEU A 211 -4.90 16.36 5.49
C LEU A 211 -4.70 16.02 6.99
N ARG A 212 -5.10 16.96 7.84
CA ARG A 212 -5.28 16.74 9.29
C ARG A 212 -6.74 16.41 9.55
N ILE A 213 -7.09 15.12 9.56
CA ILE A 213 -8.48 14.65 9.52
C ILE A 213 -9.28 15.13 10.74
N GLY A 214 -8.71 15.06 11.96
CA GLY A 214 -9.37 15.58 13.16
C GLY A 214 -9.73 17.08 13.07
N ASN A 215 -8.82 17.91 12.54
CA ASN A 215 -9.08 19.34 12.32
C ASN A 215 -10.15 19.57 11.24
N LEU A 216 -10.14 18.77 10.16
CA LEU A 216 -11.15 18.83 9.10
C LEU A 216 -12.54 18.53 9.66
N VAL A 217 -12.69 17.41 10.37
CA VAL A 217 -13.94 17.00 11.03
C VAL A 217 -14.46 18.12 11.94
N GLU A 218 -13.61 18.64 12.84
CA GLU A 218 -14.02 19.67 13.79
C GLU A 218 -14.47 20.98 13.09
N SER A 219 -13.78 21.38 12.02
CA SER A 219 -14.15 22.58 11.25
C SER A 219 -15.51 22.49 10.56
N LEU A 220 -15.95 21.26 10.25
CA LEU A 220 -17.17 20.91 9.54
C LEU A 220 -18.36 20.56 10.46
N ARG A 221 -18.13 20.21 11.74
CA ARG A 221 -19.22 19.86 12.70
C ARG A 221 -20.34 20.89 12.67
N ASN A 222 -19.98 22.17 12.85
CA ASN A 222 -20.90 23.30 12.95
C ASN A 222 -21.11 24.05 11.61
N LYS A 223 -21.05 23.35 10.47
CA LYS A 223 -21.40 23.89 9.15
C LYS A 223 -22.75 23.34 8.69
N SER A 224 -23.45 24.11 7.86
CA SER A 224 -24.66 23.62 7.18
C SER A 224 -24.33 22.36 6.37
N ARG A 225 -25.29 21.42 6.29
CA ARG A 225 -25.21 20.25 5.41
C ARG A 225 -25.71 20.55 3.99
N GLU A 226 -26.34 21.70 3.81
CA GLU A 226 -26.90 22.19 2.55
C GLU A 226 -26.11 23.43 2.07
N ASP A 227 -25.86 23.51 0.76
CA ASP A 227 -25.26 24.64 0.03
C ASP A 227 -23.97 25.25 0.64
N VAL A 228 -23.09 24.40 1.18
CA VAL A 228 -21.78 24.80 1.72
C VAL A 228 -20.63 24.46 0.76
N PHE A 229 -19.89 25.50 0.37
CA PHE A 229 -18.51 25.36 -0.10
C PHE A 229 -17.55 25.73 1.03
N TYR A 230 -16.60 24.84 1.36
CA TYR A 230 -15.63 25.05 2.43
C TYR A 230 -14.20 24.86 1.92
N GLY A 231 -13.42 25.94 1.91
CA GLY A 231 -12.04 25.96 1.42
C GLY A 231 -11.51 27.38 1.28
N LEU A 232 -10.25 27.51 0.84
CA LEU A 232 -9.66 28.82 0.53
C LEU A 232 -10.17 29.30 -0.83
N VAL A 233 -10.93 30.38 -0.84
CA VAL A 233 -11.27 31.11 -2.07
C VAL A 233 -10.15 32.11 -2.36
N ASN A 234 -9.47 31.95 -3.50
CA ASN A 234 -8.55 32.98 -3.98
C ASN A 234 -9.35 34.25 -4.33
N PRO A 235 -9.04 35.42 -3.76
CA PRO A 235 -9.74 36.66 -4.11
C PRO A 235 -9.58 36.99 -5.60
N CYS A 236 -10.69 37.31 -6.26
CA CYS A 236 -10.73 37.55 -7.72
C CYS A 236 -9.82 38.69 -8.18
N ASP A 237 -9.46 39.60 -7.28
CA ASP A 237 -8.69 40.83 -7.55
C ASP A 237 -7.22 40.60 -7.95
N LYS A 238 -6.74 39.34 -7.94
CA LYS A 238 -5.35 38.98 -8.26
C LYS A 238 -5.17 38.08 -9.49
N LEU A 239 -6.23 37.85 -10.26
CA LEU A 239 -6.15 37.09 -11.52
C LEU A 239 -5.74 37.99 -12.69
N SER A 240 -4.44 38.31 -12.78
CA SER A 240 -3.85 38.86 -14.00
C SER A 240 -3.77 37.74 -15.05
N PHE A 241 -4.85 37.58 -15.83
CA PHE A 241 -4.83 36.73 -17.02
C PHE A 241 -3.94 37.36 -18.09
N SER A 242 -2.67 36.95 -18.12
CA SER A 242 -1.85 37.04 -19.32
C SER A 242 -2.59 36.29 -20.43
N ARG A 243 -3.01 37.03 -21.46
CA ARG A 243 -3.49 36.43 -22.71
C ARG A 243 -2.27 36.22 -23.59
N ASP A 244 -1.77 34.98 -23.57
CA ASP A 244 -0.88 34.45 -24.61
C ASP A 244 -1.72 33.92 -25.79
#